data_AF-A0A6L7NBH5-F1
#
_entry.id   AF-A0A6L7NBH5-F1
#
_cell.length_a   1.000
_cell.length_b   1.000
_cell.length_c   1.000
_cell.angle_alpha   90.00
_cell.angle_beta   90.00
_cell.angle_gamma   90.00
#
_symmetry.space_group_name_H-M   'P 1'
#
loop_
_entity.id
_entity.type
_entity.pdbx_description
1 polymer ?
#
loop_
_entity_poly.entity_id
_entity_poly.type
_entity_poly.pdbx_seq_one_letter_code
_entity_poly.pdbx_strand_id
1 'polypeptide(L)'
;MLFLVGASVAGLPVPAITGTAALGGITGEMLLGHWFLVSPRMPRWPLRALAVVGGAAIVLDWLVHLAPGIPTATPAGSLIASVALAATSLLLMAAVWFALGYPSYPGVMAATGLSYLAVLTALGSVILVRALAAGVPPL
;
A
#
# COMPACT_ATOMS: atom_id res chain seq x y z
N MET A 1 -19.36 -17.83 3.84
CA MET A 1 -18.25 -18.73 3.44
C MET A 1 -18.16 -18.95 1.93
N LEU A 2 -19.25 -18.88 1.15
CA LEU A 2 -19.21 -19.02 -0.32
C LEU A 2 -18.47 -17.88 -1.06
N PHE A 3 -18.47 -16.66 -0.52
CA PHE A 3 -17.88 -15.48 -1.16
C PHE A 3 -16.34 -15.47 -1.11
N LEU A 4 -15.76 -15.95 0.00
CA LEU A 4 -14.31 -16.11 0.11
C LEU A 4 -13.79 -17.21 -0.83
N VAL A 5 -14.62 -18.22 -1.14
CA VAL A 5 -14.33 -19.27 -2.14
C VAL A 5 -14.55 -18.76 -3.57
N GLY A 6 -15.59 -17.95 -3.82
CA GLY A 6 -15.83 -17.32 -5.13
C GLY A 6 -14.73 -16.33 -5.56
N ALA A 7 -14.19 -15.57 -4.60
CA ALA A 7 -13.10 -14.63 -4.85
C ALA A 7 -11.71 -15.30 -4.89
N SER A 8 -11.53 -16.46 -4.23
CA SER A 8 -10.25 -17.17 -4.19
C SER A 8 -10.07 -18.26 -5.25
N VAL A 9 -11.15 -18.73 -5.89
CA VAL A 9 -11.07 -19.88 -6.82
C VAL A 9 -11.34 -19.51 -8.29
N ALA A 10 -11.73 -18.26 -8.61
CA ALA A 10 -11.99 -17.85 -10.01
C ALA A 10 -11.48 -16.44 -10.39
N GLY A 11 -10.57 -15.84 -9.62
CA GLY A 11 -9.98 -14.54 -9.93
C GLY A 11 -8.71 -14.67 -10.76
N LEU A 12 -8.49 -13.77 -11.72
CA LEU A 12 -7.18 -13.57 -12.34
C LEU A 12 -6.11 -13.46 -11.24
N PRO A 13 -4.87 -13.94 -11.42
CA PRO A 13 -3.83 -13.83 -10.39
C PRO A 13 -3.43 -12.37 -10.12
N VAL A 14 -3.82 -11.45 -11.00
CA VAL A 14 -3.40 -10.04 -11.00
C VAL A 14 -3.78 -9.31 -9.70
N PRO A 15 -5.04 -9.29 -9.22
CA PRO A 15 -5.39 -8.64 -7.96
C PRO A 15 -4.63 -9.20 -6.75
N ALA A 16 -4.38 -10.51 -6.70
CA ALA A 16 -3.59 -11.08 -5.61
C ALA A 16 -2.13 -10.61 -5.66
N ILE A 17 -1.54 -10.58 -6.85
CA ILE A 17 -0.16 -10.13 -7.06
C ILE A 17 -0.01 -8.64 -6.75
N THR A 18 -0.95 -7.78 -7.17
CA THR A 18 -0.86 -6.34 -6.91
C THR A 18 -1.02 -6.01 -5.44
N GLY A 19 -1.95 -6.68 -4.74
CA GLY A 19 -2.15 -6.49 -3.31
C GLY A 19 -0.94 -6.97 -2.50
N THR A 20 -0.37 -8.13 -2.85
CA THR A 20 0.84 -8.65 -2.20
C THR A 20 2.07 -7.78 -2.49
N ALA A 21 2.22 -7.25 -3.71
CA ALA A 21 3.29 -6.32 -4.04
C ALA A 21 3.15 -4.99 -3.27
N ALA A 22 1.93 -4.47 -3.13
CA ALA A 22 1.67 -3.22 -2.40
C ALA A 22 1.97 -3.37 -0.91
N LEU A 23 1.34 -4.34 -0.25
CA LEU A 23 1.54 -4.56 1.19
C LEU A 23 2.94 -5.09 1.47
N GLY A 24 3.42 -6.06 0.70
CA GLY A 24 4.76 -6.63 0.85
C GLY A 24 5.87 -5.61 0.64
N GLY A 25 5.73 -4.70 -0.34
CA GLY A 25 6.70 -3.64 -0.59
C GLY A 25 6.78 -2.64 0.57
N ILE A 26 5.63 -2.15 1.05
CA ILE A 26 5.55 -1.16 2.13
C ILE A 26 5.96 -1.77 3.47
N THR A 27 5.47 -2.98 3.80
CA THR A 27 5.87 -3.69 5.02
C THR A 27 7.33 -4.11 4.97
N GLY A 28 7.84 -4.54 3.80
CA GLY A 28 9.25 -4.87 3.61
C GLY A 28 10.16 -3.67 3.85
N GLU A 29 9.78 -2.48 3.35
CA GLU A 29 10.48 -1.23 3.63
C GLU A 29 10.51 -0.97 5.15
N MET A 30 9.35 -1.04 5.81
CA MET A 30 9.21 -0.79 7.24
C MET A 30 10.09 -1.73 8.08
N LEU A 31 10.03 -3.04 7.81
CA LEU A 31 10.82 -4.05 8.53
C LEU A 31 12.32 -3.84 8.32
N LEU A 32 12.74 -3.56 7.08
CA LEU A 32 14.14 -3.29 6.78
C LEU A 32 14.61 -1.98 7.44
N GLY A 33 13.73 -0.97 7.54
CA GLY A 33 13.99 0.28 8.26
C GLY A 33 14.30 0.04 9.74
N HIS A 34 13.54 -0.83 10.41
CA HIS A 34 13.82 -1.22 11.79
C HIS A 34 15.17 -1.93 11.94
N TRP A 35 15.48 -2.85 11.03
CA TRP A 35 16.77 -3.54 11.05
C TRP A 35 17.94 -2.56 10.86
N PHE A 36 17.74 -1.50 10.07
CA PHE A 36 18.71 -0.42 9.90
C PHE A 36 19.02 0.32 11.21
N LEU A 37 18.02 0.54 12.06
CA LEU A 37 18.22 1.19 13.36
C LEU A 37 19.10 0.34 14.28
N VAL A 38 19.01 -0.99 14.19
CA VAL A 38 19.85 -1.92 14.96
C VAL A 38 21.25 -2.03 14.34
N SER A 39 21.35 -2.05 13.01
CA SER A 39 22.61 -2.23 12.27
C SER A 39 22.81 -1.17 11.18
N PRO A 40 23.41 0.00 11.51
CA PRO A 40 23.49 1.15 10.61
C PRO A 40 24.43 1.01 9.40
N ARG A 41 25.10 -0.14 9.25
CA ARG A 41 26.09 -0.38 8.18
C ARG A 41 25.45 -0.82 6.86
N MET A 42 24.14 -1.03 6.83
CA MET A 42 23.44 -1.48 5.64
C MET A 42 23.33 -0.38 4.58
N PRO A 43 23.29 -0.75 3.29
CA PRO A 43 23.03 0.23 2.24
C PRO A 43 21.58 0.73 2.29
N ARG A 44 21.36 2.00 1.93
CA ARG A 44 20.01 2.63 1.90
C ARG A 44 19.24 2.45 0.59
N TRP A 45 19.92 1.98 -0.46
CA TRP A 45 19.29 1.78 -1.77
C TRP A 45 18.13 0.76 -1.72
N PRO A 46 18.17 -0.35 -0.94
CA PRO A 46 17.05 -1.30 -0.92
C PRO A 46 15.80 -0.69 -0.27
N LEU A 47 15.98 0.13 0.77
CA LEU A 47 14.88 0.87 1.41
C LEU A 47 14.19 1.80 0.40
N ARG A 48 14.98 2.57 -0.37
CA ARG A 48 14.44 3.46 -1.40
C ARG A 48 13.76 2.68 -2.53
N ALA A 49 14.33 1.55 -2.93
CA ALA A 49 13.74 0.68 -3.95
C ALA A 49 12.39 0.12 -3.48
N LEU A 50 12.32 -0.40 -2.25
CA LEU A 50 11.08 -0.89 -1.65
C LEU A 50 10.06 0.24 -1.49
N ALA A 51 10.50 1.46 -1.17
CA ALA A 51 9.60 2.61 -1.08
C ALA A 51 8.92 2.93 -2.42
N VAL A 52 9.71 2.92 -3.51
CA VAL A 52 9.21 3.13 -4.88
C VAL A 52 8.32 1.98 -5.31
N VAL A 53 8.73 0.73 -5.09
CA VAL A 53 7.95 -0.46 -5.46
C VAL A 53 6.62 -0.50 -4.70
N GLY A 54 6.63 -0.26 -3.38
CA GLY A 54 5.43 -0.22 -2.57
C GLY A 54 4.46 0.89 -3.02
N GLY A 55 4.96 2.10 -3.28
CA GLY A 55 4.15 3.18 -3.83
C GLY A 55 3.58 2.85 -5.21
N ALA A 56 4.41 2.38 -6.14
CA ALA A 56 3.96 2.01 -7.48
C ALA A 56 2.92 0.87 -7.45
N ALA A 57 3.11 -0.11 -6.57
CA ALA A 57 2.19 -1.22 -6.40
C ALA A 57 0.84 -0.79 -5.82
N ILE A 58 0.78 0.25 -4.97
CA ILE A 58 -0.50 0.85 -4.54
C ILE A 58 -1.26 1.43 -5.73
N VAL A 59 -0.60 2.19 -6.61
CA VAL A 59 -1.24 2.73 -7.82
C VAL A 59 -1.75 1.60 -8.70
N LEU A 60 -0.91 0.60 -8.95
CA LEU A 60 -1.26 -0.53 -9.79
C LEU A 60 -2.44 -1.33 -9.21
N ASP A 61 -2.44 -1.60 -7.91
CA ASP A 61 -3.54 -2.29 -7.24
C ASP A 61 -4.85 -1.53 -7.39
N TRP A 62 -4.80 -0.21 -7.23
CA TRP A 62 -5.95 0.66 -7.44
C TRP A 62 -6.51 0.60 -8.85
N LEU A 63 -5.65 0.74 -9.86
CA LEU A 63 -6.05 0.70 -11.26
C LEU A 63 -6.67 -0.64 -11.63
N VAL A 64 -6.11 -1.75 -11.14
CA VAL A 64 -6.64 -3.10 -11.42
C VAL A 64 -8.07 -3.27 -10.90
N HIS A 65 -8.41 -2.69 -9.75
CA HIS A 65 -9.75 -2.83 -9.16
C HIS A 65 -10.77 -1.85 -9.73
N LEU A 66 -10.32 -0.70 -10.25
CA LEU A 66 -11.19 0.27 -10.90
C LEU A 66 -11.35 0.09 -12.42
N ALA A 67 -10.47 -0.68 -13.06
CA ALA A 67 -10.53 -0.95 -14.50
C ALA A 67 -11.87 -1.53 -14.98
N PRO A 68 -12.57 -2.41 -14.23
CA PRO A 68 -13.90 -2.89 -14.62
C PRO A 68 -15.01 -1.83 -14.53
N GLY A 69 -14.71 -0.65 -13.95
CA GLY A 69 -15.66 0.40 -13.64
C GLY A 69 -16.13 0.37 -12.18
N ILE A 70 -16.63 1.52 -11.71
CA ILE A 70 -17.21 1.66 -10.36
C ILE A 70 -18.69 1.29 -10.44
N PRO A 71 -19.20 0.37 -9.60
CA PRO A 71 -20.62 0.09 -9.53
C PRO A 71 -21.45 1.36 -9.29
N THR A 72 -22.56 1.53 -10.00
CA THR A 72 -23.38 2.75 -9.91
C THR A 72 -24.03 2.95 -8.53
N ALA A 73 -24.17 1.87 -7.76
CA ALA A 73 -24.68 1.89 -6.39
C ALA A 73 -23.58 2.18 -5.33
N THR A 74 -22.33 2.41 -5.73
CA THR A 74 -21.25 2.71 -4.78
C THR A 74 -21.51 4.04 -4.07
N PRO A 75 -21.56 4.06 -2.72
CA PRO A 75 -21.70 5.31 -1.99
C PRO A 75 -20.50 6.22 -2.24
N ALA A 76 -20.76 7.51 -2.52
CA ALA A 76 -19.72 8.48 -2.82
C ALA A 76 -18.67 8.59 -1.70
N GLY A 77 -19.09 8.49 -0.43
CA GLY A 77 -18.20 8.51 0.72
C GLY A 77 -17.19 7.36 0.72
N SER A 78 -17.60 6.16 0.29
CA SER A 78 -16.73 4.99 0.19
C SER A 78 -15.68 5.16 -0.90
N LEU A 79 -16.07 5.71 -2.05
CA LEU A 79 -15.15 6.07 -3.12
C LEU A 79 -14.14 7.13 -2.65
N ILE A 80 -14.61 8.21 -2.01
CA ILE A 80 -13.73 9.27 -1.48
C ILE A 80 -12.75 8.71 -0.45
N ALA A 81 -13.23 7.90 0.50
CA ALA A 81 -12.39 7.27 1.51
C ALA A 81 -11.31 6.38 0.88
N SER A 82 -11.69 5.63 -0.16
CA SER A 82 -10.75 4.77 -0.88
C SER A 82 -9.66 5.59 -1.59
N VAL A 83 -10.03 6.67 -2.29
CA VAL A 83 -9.07 7.58 -2.94
C VAL A 83 -8.17 8.24 -1.89
N ALA A 84 -8.74 8.70 -0.77
CA ALA A 84 -8.00 9.36 0.30
C ALA A 84 -6.96 8.43 0.92
N LEU A 85 -7.32 7.18 1.20
CA LEU A 85 -6.39 6.17 1.73
C LEU A 85 -5.26 5.86 0.74
N ALA A 86 -5.59 5.69 -0.54
CA ALA A 86 -4.61 5.45 -1.59
C ALA A 86 -3.64 6.62 -1.74
N ALA A 87 -4.16 7.84 -1.88
CA ALA A 87 -3.38 9.06 -2.00
C ALA A 87 -2.49 9.29 -0.78
N THR A 88 -3.02 9.07 0.43
CA THR A 88 -2.25 9.19 1.68
C THR A 88 -1.12 8.18 1.71
N SER A 89 -1.38 6.92 1.34
CA SER A 89 -0.34 5.88 1.24
C SER A 89 0.79 6.30 0.30
N LEU A 90 0.44 6.83 -0.89
CA LEU A 90 1.41 7.30 -1.88
C LEU A 90 2.23 8.49 -1.38
N LEU A 91 1.58 9.47 -0.76
CA LEU A 91 2.26 10.63 -0.18
C LEU A 91 3.23 10.19 0.92
N LEU A 92 2.84 9.24 1.76
CA LEU A 92 3.71 8.69 2.80
C LEU A 92 4.89 7.93 2.20
N MET A 93 4.69 7.10 1.16
CA MET A 93 5.80 6.42 0.49
C MET A 93 6.76 7.38 -0.21
N ALA A 94 6.24 8.47 -0.77
CA ALA A 94 7.08 9.55 -1.29
C ALA A 94 7.88 10.22 -0.16
N ALA A 95 7.23 10.53 0.97
CA ALA A 95 7.89 11.12 2.14
C ALA A 95 8.98 10.20 2.72
N VAL A 96 8.73 8.89 2.79
CA VAL A 96 9.73 7.86 3.15
C VAL A 96 10.94 7.94 2.21
N TRP A 97 10.71 7.97 0.90
CA TRP A 97 11.78 8.05 -0.09
C TRP A 97 12.62 9.34 0.05
N PHE A 98 11.97 10.48 0.30
CA PHE A 98 12.65 11.74 0.58
C PHE A 98 13.45 11.69 1.89
N ALA A 99 12.88 11.14 2.96
CA ALA A 99 13.54 11.02 4.26
C ALA A 99 14.82 10.18 4.20
N LEU A 100 14.80 9.08 3.41
CA LEU A 100 15.97 8.22 3.18
C LEU A 100 17.10 8.91 2.40
N GLY A 101 16.80 10.00 1.68
CA GLY A 101 17.78 10.84 1.01
C GLY A 101 18.64 11.66 1.97
N TYR A 102 18.21 11.84 3.22
CA TYR A 102 18.92 12.66 4.19
C TYR A 102 20.07 11.86 4.84
N PRO A 103 21.35 12.24 4.71
CA PRO A 103 22.50 11.39 5.07
C PRO A 103 22.63 11.08 6.57
N SER A 104 21.89 11.77 7.44
CA SER A 104 21.95 11.57 8.88
C SER A 104 21.06 10.41 9.37
N TYR A 105 21.38 9.87 10.55
CA TYR A 105 20.60 8.81 11.22
C TYR A 105 19.11 9.19 11.46
N PRO A 106 18.77 10.44 11.84
CA PRO A 106 17.38 10.88 11.96
C PRO A 106 16.51 10.69 10.71
N GLY A 107 17.10 10.76 9.50
CA GLY A 107 16.35 10.52 8.27
C GLY A 107 15.74 9.11 8.20
N VAL A 108 16.46 8.11 8.70
CA VAL A 108 15.98 6.72 8.74
C VAL A 108 14.96 6.53 9.86
N MET A 109 15.13 7.17 11.01
CA MET A 109 14.11 7.15 12.07
C MET A 109 12.78 7.74 11.59
N ALA A 110 12.83 8.86 10.87
CA ALA A 110 11.65 9.48 10.27
C ALA A 110 11.01 8.57 9.21
N ALA A 111 11.81 7.99 8.29
CA ALA A 111 11.32 7.06 7.28
C ALA A 111 10.58 5.87 7.91
N THR A 112 11.12 5.29 8.98
CA THR A 112 10.51 4.15 9.68
C THR A 112 9.17 4.51 10.33
N GLY A 113 9.06 5.71 10.92
CA GLY A 113 7.79 6.20 11.48
C GLY A 113 6.73 6.49 10.41
N LEU A 114 7.15 7.05 9.28
CA LEU A 114 6.25 7.32 8.14
C LEU A 114 5.76 6.02 7.50
N SER A 115 6.60 5.00 7.39
CA SER A 115 6.20 3.73 6.79
C SER A 115 5.22 2.93 7.64
N TYR A 116 5.20 3.10 8.97
CA TYR A 116 4.10 2.58 9.80
C TYR A 116 2.74 3.14 9.39
N LEU A 117 2.65 4.47 9.24
CA LEU A 117 1.42 5.11 8.77
C LEU A 117 1.09 4.67 7.35
N ALA A 118 2.11 4.47 6.51
CA ALA A 118 1.93 3.98 5.15
C ALA A 118 1.35 2.56 5.14
N VAL A 119 1.81 1.66 6.02
CA VAL A 119 1.24 0.30 6.15
C VAL A 119 -0.24 0.36 6.53
N LEU A 120 -0.61 1.17 7.53
CA LEU A 120 -2.00 1.27 7.99
C LEU A 120 -2.93 1.81 6.90
N THR A 121 -2.50 2.86 6.21
CA THR A 121 -3.28 3.47 5.13
C THR A 121 -3.33 2.59 3.88
N ALA A 122 -2.24 1.90 3.55
CA ALA A 122 -2.18 0.95 2.45
C ALA A 122 -3.10 -0.24 2.68
N LEU A 123 -3.12 -0.78 3.89
CA LEU A 123 -4.00 -1.88 4.28
C LEU A 123 -5.47 -1.47 4.15
N GLY A 124 -5.83 -0.27 4.61
CA GLY A 124 -7.15 0.30 4.39
C GLY A 124 -7.49 0.45 2.89
N SER A 125 -6.55 0.98 2.09
CA SER A 125 -6.72 1.18 0.65
C SER A 125 -6.98 -0.14 -0.10
N VAL A 126 -6.12 -1.15 0.11
CA VAL A 126 -6.19 -2.47 -0.56
C VAL A 126 -7.48 -3.21 -0.22
N ILE A 127 -7.92 -3.15 1.03
CA ILE A 127 -9.18 -3.78 1.47
C ILE A 127 -10.39 -3.04 0.91
N LEU A 128 -10.41 -1.71 1.04
CA LEU A 128 -11.57 -0.92 0.64
C LEU A 128 -11.79 -0.95 -0.87
N VAL A 129 -10.73 -0.85 -1.69
CA VAL A 129 -10.87 -0.90 -3.15
C VAL A 129 -11.39 -2.26 -3.63
N ARG A 130 -11.04 -3.36 -2.93
CA ARG A 130 -11.62 -4.70 -3.17
C ARG A 130 -13.07 -4.79 -2.78
N ALA A 131 -13.43 -4.25 -1.61
CA ALA A 131 -14.82 -4.21 -1.17
C ALA A 131 -15.71 -3.44 -2.17
N LEU A 132 -15.20 -2.31 -2.66
CA LEU A 132 -15.86 -1.50 -3.70
C LEU A 132 -16.02 -2.27 -5.01
N ALA A 133 -14.94 -2.88 -5.52
CA ALA A 133 -14.99 -3.69 -6.74
C ALA A 133 -15.94 -4.90 -6.62
N ALA A 134 -16.07 -5.45 -5.41
CA ALA A 134 -16.98 -6.54 -5.09
C ALA A 134 -18.44 -6.09 -4.87
N GLY A 135 -18.73 -4.78 -4.85
CA GLY A 135 -20.05 -4.23 -4.56
C GLY A 135 -20.52 -4.46 -3.11
N VAL A 136 -19.59 -4.72 -2.19
CA VAL A 136 -19.91 -4.88 -0.76
C VAL A 136 -20.03 -3.48 -0.16
N PRO A 137 -21.21 -3.10 0.39
CA PRO A 137 -21.34 -1.82 1.09
C PRO A 137 -20.41 -1.80 2.30
N PRO A 138 -19.70 -0.69 2.58
CA PRO A 138 -19.03 -0.56 3.86
C PRO A 138 -20.09 -0.49 4.96
N LEU A 139 -19.82 -1.20 6.05
CA LEU A 139 -20.67 -1.31 7.25
C LEU A 139 -21.19 0.06 7.72
#